data_AF-A0A524PSV7-F1
#
_entry.id   AF-A0A524PSV7-F1
#
_cell.length_a   1.000
_cell.length_b   1.000
_cell.length_c   1.000
_cell.angle_alpha   90.00
_cell.angle_beta   90.00
_cell.angle_gamma   90.00
#
_symmetry.space_group_name_H-M   'P 1'
#
loop_
_entity.id
_entity.type
_entity.pdbx_description
1 polymer ?
#
loop_
_entity_poly.entity_id
_entity_poly.type
_entity_poly.pdbx_seq_one_letter_code
_entity_poly.pdbx_strand_id
1 'polypeptide(L)'
;MNITRENIDALNAILKVEISKEDYDEKVTAVLNDYKKKASIKGFRPGKVPFGMIRKMYGPSVQLEEINKLVSESISGYIAEENIDILGDPMPVEDPGIDFNTQENFEFSFEIGLS
;
A
#
# COMPACT_ATOMS: atom_id res chain seq x y z
N MET A 1 -10.13 2.32 4.77
CA MET A 1 -9.43 3.23 3.86
C MET A 1 -10.22 4.50 3.67
N ASN A 2 -9.57 5.66 3.66
CA ASN A 2 -10.19 6.95 3.43
C ASN A 2 -9.31 7.80 2.51
N ILE A 3 -9.92 8.55 1.59
CA ILE A 3 -9.22 9.44 0.65
C ILE A 3 -9.79 10.84 0.81
N THR A 4 -8.91 11.79 1.11
CA THR A 4 -9.28 13.21 1.25
C THR A 4 -8.55 14.03 0.22
N ARG A 5 -9.28 14.89 -0.49
CA ARG A 5 -8.71 15.86 -1.44
C ARG A 5 -8.60 17.23 -0.78
N GLU A 6 -7.41 17.81 -0.81
CA GLU A 6 -7.11 19.17 -0.37
C GLU A 6 -6.63 19.99 -1.58
N ASN A 7 -7.37 21.03 -1.98
CA ASN A 7 -6.92 21.90 -3.07
C ASN A 7 -5.92 22.92 -2.53
N ILE A 8 -4.70 22.95 -3.10
CA ILE A 8 -3.67 23.93 -2.73
C ILE A 8 -3.91 25.24 -3.51
N ASP A 9 -4.07 25.13 -4.82
CA ASP A 9 -4.29 26.25 -5.72
C ASP A 9 -5.24 25.88 -6.87
N ALA A 10 -5.30 26.71 -7.92
CA ALA A 10 -6.19 26.48 -9.06
C ALA A 10 -5.78 25.29 -9.95
N LEU A 11 -4.52 24.87 -9.89
CA LEU A 11 -3.91 23.85 -10.74
C LEU A 11 -3.35 22.67 -9.96
N ASN A 12 -3.29 22.71 -8.63
CA ASN A 12 -2.69 21.68 -7.80
C ASN A 12 -3.60 21.28 -6.65
N ALA A 13 -3.69 19.97 -6.40
CA ALA A 13 -4.35 19.40 -5.23
C ALA A 13 -3.51 18.28 -4.61
N ILE A 14 -3.65 18.09 -3.30
CA ILE A 14 -3.09 16.96 -2.57
C ILE A 14 -4.21 15.96 -2.31
N LEU A 15 -3.96 14.70 -2.66
CA LEU A 15 -4.73 13.55 -2.22
C LEU A 15 -4.05 12.91 -1.02
N LYS A 16 -4.74 12.88 0.11
CA LYS A 16 -4.33 12.17 1.32
C LYS A 16 -5.04 10.83 1.38
N VAL A 17 -4.28 9.75 1.42
CA VAL A 17 -4.76 8.37 1.50
C VAL A 17 -4.42 7.82 2.86
N GLU A 18 -5.45 7.58 3.67
CA GLU A 18 -5.36 6.95 4.98
C GLU A 18 -5.66 5.45 4.83
N ILE A 19 -4.68 4.64 5.25
CA ILE A 19 -4.76 3.18 5.21
C ILE A 19 -4.62 2.66 6.62
N SER A 20 -5.60 1.85 7.04
CA SER A 20 -5.51 1.11 8.30
C SER A 20 -5.05 -0.32 8.07
N LYS A 21 -4.62 -0.97 9.14
CA LYS A 21 -4.24 -2.40 9.12
C LYS A 21 -5.29 -3.31 8.52
N GLU A 22 -6.56 -3.03 8.77
CA GLU A 22 -7.67 -3.85 8.27
C GLU A 22 -7.77 -3.84 6.74
N ASP A 23 -7.31 -2.77 6.09
CA ASP A 23 -7.37 -2.62 4.63
C ASP A 23 -6.34 -3.52 3.90
N TYR A 24 -5.20 -3.82 4.53
CA TYR A 24 -4.10 -4.56 3.90
C TYR A 24 -3.76 -5.91 4.54
N ASP A 25 -4.08 -6.15 5.83
CA ASP A 25 -3.65 -7.36 6.54
C ASP A 25 -4.20 -8.64 5.90
N GLU A 26 -5.42 -8.60 5.37
CA GLU A 26 -6.02 -9.73 4.65
C GLU A 26 -5.26 -10.04 3.35
N LYS A 27 -4.97 -9.02 2.55
CA LYS A 27 -4.19 -9.15 1.29
C LYS A 27 -2.78 -9.66 1.57
N VAL A 28 -2.10 -9.07 2.54
CA VAL A 28 -0.76 -9.50 2.99
C VAL A 28 -0.78 -10.96 3.46
N THR A 29 -1.76 -11.34 4.27
CA THR A 29 -1.90 -12.71 4.76
C THR A 29 -2.19 -13.71 3.63
N ALA A 30 -3.00 -13.32 2.64
CA ALA A 30 -3.27 -14.15 1.46
C ALA A 30 -1.99 -14.39 0.65
N VAL A 31 -1.23 -13.32 0.37
CA VAL A 31 0.05 -13.41 -0.35
C VAL A 31 1.05 -14.27 0.43
N LEU A 32 1.23 -14.03 1.73
CA LEU A 32 2.14 -14.83 2.56
C LEU A 32 1.77 -16.32 2.60
N ASN A 33 0.47 -16.66 2.53
CA ASN A 33 0.02 -18.05 2.42
C ASN A 33 0.42 -18.68 1.08
N ASP A 34 0.39 -17.93 -0.01
CA ASP A 34 0.84 -18.41 -1.32
C ASP A 34 2.36 -18.55 -1.38
N TYR A 35 3.10 -17.62 -0.79
CA TYR A 35 4.54 -17.77 -0.58
C TYR A 35 4.85 -19.02 0.22
N LYS A 36 4.13 -19.28 1.32
CA LYS A 36 4.31 -20.49 2.13
C LYS A 36 4.15 -21.77 1.30
N LYS A 37 3.17 -21.86 0.42
CA LYS A 37 2.95 -23.04 -0.45
C LYS A 37 4.14 -23.30 -1.38
N LYS A 38 4.77 -22.23 -1.88
CA LYS A 38 5.90 -22.28 -2.82
C LYS A 38 7.26 -22.32 -2.12
N ALA A 39 7.33 -21.95 -0.85
CA ALA A 39 8.58 -21.80 -0.11
C ALA A 39 9.30 -23.15 0.04
N SER A 40 10.58 -23.15 -0.34
CA SER A 40 11.53 -24.24 -0.12
C SER A 40 12.64 -23.73 0.79
N ILE A 41 12.52 -24.00 2.09
CA ILE A 41 13.49 -23.59 3.11
C ILE A 41 14.20 -24.83 3.63
N LYS A 42 15.54 -24.77 3.73
CA LYS A 42 16.37 -25.87 4.23
C LYS A 42 15.87 -26.35 5.60
N GLY A 43 15.63 -27.65 5.72
CA GLY A 43 15.10 -28.26 6.95
C GLY A 43 13.58 -28.45 6.97
N PHE A 44 12.84 -27.84 6.05
CA PHE A 44 11.40 -28.03 5.91
C PHE A 44 11.07 -28.66 4.55
N ARG A 45 10.09 -29.56 4.55
CA ARG A 45 9.49 -30.03 3.29
C ARG A 45 8.81 -28.84 2.61
N PRO A 46 8.93 -28.68 1.27
CA PRO A 46 8.27 -27.60 0.53
C PRO A 46 6.79 -27.46 0.92
N GLY A 47 6.33 -26.24 1.18
CA GLY A 47 4.96 -25.96 1.60
C GLY A 47 4.66 -26.18 3.10
N LYS A 48 5.57 -26.78 3.87
CA LYS A 48 5.40 -27.10 5.30
C LYS A 48 6.22 -26.21 6.24
N VAL A 49 6.65 -25.05 5.75
CA VAL A 49 7.31 -24.03 6.58
C VAL A 49 6.27 -23.40 7.53
N PRO A 50 6.58 -23.22 8.82
CA PRO A 50 5.72 -22.50 9.76
C PRO A 50 5.43 -21.08 9.30
N PHE A 51 4.17 -20.63 9.49
CA PHE A 51 3.74 -19.31 9.03
C PHE A 51 4.54 -18.16 9.67
N GLY A 52 4.89 -18.26 10.97
CA GLY A 52 5.70 -17.26 11.65
C GLY A 52 7.09 -17.05 11.03
N MET A 53 7.71 -18.11 10.47
CA MET A 53 9.00 -18.00 9.79
C MET A 53 8.86 -17.29 8.44
N ILE A 54 7.83 -17.63 7.68
CA ILE A 54 7.51 -16.96 6.40
C ILE A 54 7.20 -15.49 6.63
N ARG A 55 6.37 -15.15 7.63
CA ARG A 55 6.05 -13.78 8.01
C ARG A 55 7.31 -12.99 8.40
N LYS A 56 8.26 -13.60 9.11
CA LYS A 56 9.51 -12.92 9.48
C LYS A 56 10.42 -12.65 8.27
N MET A 57 10.46 -13.58 7.31
CA MET A 57 11.34 -13.46 6.14
C MET A 57 10.78 -12.56 5.04
N TYR A 58 9.48 -12.68 4.76
CA TYR A 58 8.81 -12.03 3.62
C TYR A 58 7.80 -10.97 4.04
N GLY A 59 7.41 -10.91 5.31
CA GLY A 59 6.36 -10.00 5.80
C GLY A 59 6.61 -8.54 5.45
N PRO A 60 7.76 -7.94 5.80
CA PRO A 60 8.01 -6.53 5.51
C PRO A 60 7.95 -6.20 4.01
N SER A 61 8.55 -7.06 3.17
CA SER A 61 8.55 -6.86 1.72
C SER A 61 7.14 -6.98 1.12
N VAL A 62 6.39 -8.01 1.50
CA VAL A 62 5.01 -8.22 1.03
C VAL A 62 4.09 -7.11 1.52
N GLN A 63 4.25 -6.66 2.76
CA GLN A 63 3.46 -5.55 3.30
C GLN A 63 3.68 -4.27 2.51
N LEU A 64 4.93 -3.92 2.20
CA LEU A 64 5.24 -2.72 1.43
C LEU A 64 4.70 -2.81 -0.01
N GLU A 65 4.83 -3.97 -0.65
CA GLU A 65 4.30 -4.20 -2.00
C GLU A 65 2.77 -4.08 -2.04
N GLU A 66 2.07 -4.72 -1.10
CA GLU A 66 0.60 -4.68 -1.04
C GLU A 66 0.07 -3.29 -0.68
N ILE A 67 0.73 -2.57 0.24
CA ILE A 67 0.37 -1.18 0.56
C ILE A 67 0.53 -0.30 -0.69
N ASN A 68 1.67 -0.36 -1.38
CA ASN A 68 1.90 0.45 -2.58
C ASN A 68 0.86 0.18 -3.66
N LYS A 69 0.54 -1.11 -3.88
CA LYS A 69 -0.49 -1.51 -4.84
C LYS A 69 -1.85 -0.96 -4.45
N LEU A 70 -2.23 -1.09 -3.19
CA LEU A 70 -3.52 -0.62 -2.67
C LEU A 70 -3.65 0.91 -2.76
N VAL A 71 -2.60 1.66 -2.44
CA VAL A 71 -2.54 3.12 -2.61
C VAL A 71 -2.72 3.51 -4.09
N SER A 72 -1.99 2.85 -5.00
CA SER A 72 -2.06 3.17 -6.43
C SER A 72 -3.44 2.87 -7.01
N GLU A 73 -4.03 1.72 -6.65
CA GLU A 73 -5.38 1.34 -7.05
C GLU A 73 -6.43 2.32 -6.50
N SER A 74 -6.28 2.75 -5.24
CA SER A 74 -7.25 3.62 -4.59
C SER A 74 -7.24 5.05 -5.15
N ILE A 75 -6.05 5.60 -5.43
CA ILE A 75 -5.90 6.91 -6.09
C ILE A 75 -6.50 6.87 -7.49
N SER A 76 -6.15 5.86 -8.28
CA SER A 76 -6.65 5.71 -9.64
C SER A 76 -8.18 5.55 -9.66
N GLY A 77 -8.73 4.77 -8.72
CA GLY A 77 -10.17 4.62 -8.54
C GLY A 77 -10.86 5.93 -8.16
N TYR A 78 -10.32 6.67 -7.19
CA TYR A 78 -10.87 7.95 -6.75
C TYR A 78 -10.90 9.00 -7.88
N ILE A 79 -9.81 9.11 -8.64
CA ILE A 79 -9.73 10.02 -9.79
C ILE A 79 -10.77 9.67 -10.85
N ALA A 80 -10.98 8.38 -11.13
CA ALA A 80 -11.96 7.91 -12.09
C ALA A 80 -13.41 8.11 -11.61
N GLU A 81 -13.70 7.84 -10.33
CA GLU A 81 -15.03 8.00 -9.74
C GLU A 81 -15.46 9.48 -9.69
N GLU A 82 -14.57 10.35 -9.23
CA GLU A 82 -14.81 11.79 -9.14
C GLU A 82 -14.64 12.52 -10.48
N ASN A 83 -14.28 11.80 -11.56
CA ASN A 83 -14.01 12.35 -12.89
C ASN A 83 -13.07 13.57 -12.84
N ILE A 84 -11.96 13.42 -12.11
CA ILE A 84 -10.98 14.49 -11.96
C ILE A 84 -10.04 14.45 -13.17
N ASP A 85 -10.05 15.52 -13.97
CA ASP A 85 -9.09 15.69 -15.04
C ASP A 85 -7.72 16.07 -14.46
N ILE A 86 -6.79 15.11 -14.48
CA ILE A 86 -5.43 15.29 -14.00
C ILE A 86 -4.44 15.49 -15.15
N LEU A 87 -3.40 16.28 -14.91
CA LEU A 87 -2.26 16.46 -15.80
C LEU A 87 -1.09 15.58 -15.35
N GLY A 88 -0.93 14.43 -16.01
CA GLY A 88 0.14 13.48 -15.70
C GLY A 88 -0.20 12.53 -14.56
N ASP A 89 0.83 11.97 -13.93
CA ASP A 89 0.69 10.98 -12.85
C ASP A 89 0.77 11.65 -11.46
N PRO A 90 0.00 11.16 -10.46
CA PRO A 90 0.14 11.61 -9.08
C PRO A 90 1.56 11.42 -8.55
N MET A 91 2.13 12.48 -7.98
CA MET A 91 3.48 12.47 -7.42
C MET A 91 3.44 12.23 -5.91
N PRO A 92 4.17 11.24 -5.37
CA PRO A 92 4.23 11.02 -3.93
C PRO A 92 4.95 12.17 -3.23
N VAL A 93 4.37 12.65 -2.13
CA VAL A 93 5.03 13.56 -1.20
C VAL A 93 5.73 12.71 -0.15
N GLU A 94 7.05 12.85 -0.04
CA GLU A 94 7.84 12.10 0.95
C GLU A 94 7.45 12.51 2.38
N ASP A 95 7.01 11.54 3.18
CA ASP A 95 6.91 11.68 4.63
C ASP A 95 8.04 10.90 5.31
N PRO A 96 9.02 11.58 5.93
CA PRO A 96 10.14 10.93 6.60
C PRO A 96 9.75 10.20 7.90
N GLY A 97 8.50 10.29 8.35
CA GLY A 97 8.01 9.71 9.61
C GLY A 97 7.44 8.29 9.55
N ILE A 98 7.38 7.67 8.37
CA ILE A 98 6.73 6.37 8.19
C ILE A 98 7.66 5.22 8.59
N ASP A 99 7.23 4.41 9.57
CA ASP A 99 7.89 3.16 9.95
C ASP A 99 6.97 1.96 9.76
N PHE A 100 7.18 1.26 8.64
CA PHE A 100 6.43 0.07 8.25
C PHE A 100 6.55 -1.12 9.22
N ASN A 101 7.52 -1.11 10.15
CA ASN A 101 7.72 -2.20 11.11
C ASN A 101 6.91 -2.01 12.40
N THR A 102 6.62 -0.76 12.79
CA THR A 102 5.99 -0.42 14.07
C THR A 102 4.62 0.20 13.91
N GLN A 103 4.35 0.84 12.78
CA GLN A 103 3.07 1.48 12.50
C GLN A 103 2.09 0.50 11.86
N GLU A 104 0.82 0.66 12.23
CA GLU A 104 -0.30 -0.12 11.70
C GLU A 104 -1.23 0.72 10.81
N ASN A 105 -1.14 2.04 10.94
CA ASN A 105 -1.89 3.00 10.13
C ASN A 105 -0.89 3.88 9.40
N PHE A 106 -1.18 4.15 8.14
CA PHE A 106 -0.34 4.93 7.25
C PHE A 106 -1.16 6.04 6.62
N GLU A 107 -0.54 7.20 6.48
CA GLU A 107 -1.08 8.32 5.72
C GLU A 107 -0.08 8.61 4.60
N PHE A 108 -0.55 8.61 3.36
CA PHE A 108 0.26 8.93 2.20
C PHE A 108 -0.32 10.14 1.49
N SER A 109 0.51 11.13 1.19
CA SER A 109 0.11 12.31 0.45
C SER A 109 0.64 12.25 -0.98
N PHE A 110 -0.23 12.56 -1.95
CA PHE A 110 0.12 12.62 -3.36
C PHE A 110 -0.32 13.95 -3.95
N GLU A 111 0.58 14.62 -4.65
CA GLU A 111 0.28 15.84 -5.40
C GLU A 111 -0.22 15.48 -6.81
N ILE A 112 -1.33 16.10 -7.22
CA ILE A 112 -1.88 15.98 -8.57
C ILE A 112 -1.98 17.37 -9.21
N GLY A 113 -1.58 17.44 -10.49
CA GLY A 113 -1.88 18.59 -11.34
C GLY A 113 -3.29 18.47 -11.90
N LEU A 114 -4.05 19.56 -11.89
CA LEU A 114 -5.41 19.67 -12.42
C LEU A 114 -5.37 20.34 -13.79
N SER A 115 -6.25 19.89 -14.70
CA SER A 115 -6.42 20.49 -16.03
C SER A 115 -7.57 21.48 -16.13
#